data_AF-A0A2W4TUA7-F1
#
_entry.id   AF-A0A2W4TUA7-F1
#
_cell.length_a   1.000
_cell.length_b   1.000
_cell.length_c   1.000
_cell.angle_alpha   90.00
_cell.angle_beta   90.00
_cell.angle_gamma   90.00
#
_symmetry.space_group_name_H-M   'P 1'
#
loop_
_entity.id
_entity.type
_entity.pdbx_description
1 polymer ?
#
loop_
_entity_poly.entity_id
_entity_poly.type
_entity_poly.pdbx_seq_one_letter_code
_entity_poly.pdbx_strand_id
1 'polypeptide(L)'
;MPGFWSPTAIAAVASVFVGLAGSLLIGATPSSVRADWQKNDAVLAVASSTVDAQSDQQLKQAQKLANQAVKAFQSARLEPKSSPAYTRRERDLWRAALQSLASISPDSELHNQAIAKQQQYQQLLATADRKLAEADSAFLTQIIQDTGVRPDEVHVTLCQIDNPRANIHSGPVKLLNPAHRSLTAETGIKSQINSQQCRHHRGDEWLASAASLIKLPIAIALLQKTGSEGIDLNQKIEIDPGNFTENAAGATLEVGEAYPLREIVTQMIDHSDNIATNQLIDYVGRDRLAATLEELGYVDTYAGHKLVGDLAMPEDPGDRGNQTTTNDLTAMLVNTYSLQAPGEQTLLQALQAQSDQELGYQALKDSGVQWLGEKTGQNDYVIGSALAMQVGQERYALTVAIDYSGDTQAVQDIISGIADYLEASDGLMVRQ
;
A
#
# COMPACT_ATOMS: atom_id res chain seq x y z
N MET A 1 59.96 -3.56 -21.58
CA MET A 1 59.77 -3.58 -23.03
C MET A 1 58.32 -3.89 -23.32
N PRO A 2 57.64 -3.04 -24.11
CA PRO A 2 56.24 -3.16 -24.52
C PRO A 2 56.11 -3.77 -25.95
N GLY A 3 54.87 -4.02 -26.38
CA GLY A 3 54.48 -4.25 -27.78
C GLY A 3 52.96 -4.44 -27.85
N PHE A 4 52.17 -3.38 -28.11
CA PHE A 4 51.61 -2.96 -29.42
C PHE A 4 50.73 -4.05 -30.07
N TRP A 5 49.48 -3.77 -30.48
CA TRP A 5 49.12 -2.95 -31.65
C TRP A 5 47.74 -2.26 -31.53
N SER A 6 47.67 -1.02 -32.03
CA SER A 6 46.50 -0.34 -32.65
C SER A 6 46.69 -0.37 -34.20
N PRO A 7 45.94 0.32 -35.10
CA PRO A 7 44.79 1.23 -34.97
C PRO A 7 43.70 1.06 -36.09
N THR A 8 42.66 1.90 -36.11
CA THR A 8 42.31 2.71 -37.32
C THR A 8 41.24 3.77 -37.05
N ALA A 9 41.50 4.97 -37.58
CA ALA A 9 40.58 6.09 -37.74
C ALA A 9 40.45 6.37 -39.25
N ILE A 10 39.27 6.78 -39.74
CA ILE A 10 39.11 7.38 -41.07
C ILE A 10 38.18 8.61 -41.00
N ALA A 11 38.56 9.60 -41.80
CA ALA A 11 38.20 11.00 -41.82
C ALA A 11 36.92 11.38 -42.60
N ALA A 12 36.55 12.64 -42.43
CA ALA A 12 35.54 13.39 -43.16
C ALA A 12 35.91 13.69 -44.62
N VAL A 13 34.91 13.78 -45.52
CA VAL A 13 34.95 14.60 -46.75
C VAL A 13 33.55 15.16 -47.08
N ALA A 14 33.61 16.39 -47.59
CA ALA A 14 32.62 17.38 -47.98
C ALA A 14 31.49 16.98 -48.96
N SER A 15 30.50 17.89 -49.06
CA SER A 15 29.88 18.23 -50.34
C SER A 15 29.52 19.73 -50.39
N VAL A 16 30.10 20.41 -51.38
CA VAL A 16 29.77 21.76 -51.86
C VAL A 16 29.13 21.58 -53.23
N PHE A 17 28.05 22.30 -53.53
CA PHE A 17 27.71 22.66 -54.89
C PHE A 17 27.23 24.11 -54.97
N VAL A 18 27.81 24.81 -55.95
CA VAL A 18 27.60 26.20 -56.33
C VAL A 18 26.48 26.27 -57.38
N GLY A 19 25.63 27.29 -57.30
CA GLY A 19 24.71 27.68 -58.37
C GLY A 19 24.43 29.19 -58.31
N LEU A 20 24.83 29.91 -59.35
CA LEU A 20 24.87 31.36 -59.48
C LEU A 20 23.58 31.96 -60.07
N ALA A 21 23.41 33.25 -59.77
CA ALA A 21 22.74 34.31 -60.53
C ALA A 21 21.21 34.46 -60.46
N GLY A 22 20.79 35.63 -59.96
CA GLY A 22 19.41 36.11 -60.02
C GLY A 22 19.20 37.39 -59.21
N SER A 23 19.84 38.49 -59.61
CA SER A 23 19.56 39.82 -59.06
C SER A 23 18.13 40.22 -59.39
N LEU A 24 17.26 40.28 -58.39
CA LEU A 24 16.01 41.02 -58.42
C LEU A 24 15.98 41.94 -57.20
N LEU A 25 16.25 43.22 -57.48
CA LEU A 25 16.08 44.35 -56.59
C LEU A 25 14.62 44.43 -56.14
N ILE A 26 14.33 44.06 -54.90
CA ILE A 26 13.17 44.56 -54.17
C ILE A 26 13.70 45.06 -52.83
N GLY A 27 13.70 46.39 -52.66
CA GLY A 27 14.11 47.04 -51.43
C GLY A 27 13.17 46.66 -50.30
N ALA A 28 13.72 45.99 -49.28
CA ALA A 28 13.15 46.01 -47.94
C ALA A 28 14.19 46.66 -47.02
N THR A 29 13.80 47.78 -46.40
CA THR A 29 14.62 48.52 -45.45
C THR A 29 15.00 47.65 -44.24
N PRO A 30 16.13 47.89 -43.54
CA PRO A 30 16.53 47.13 -42.35
C PRO A 30 15.61 47.28 -41.12
N SER A 31 14.44 47.92 -41.26
CA SER A 31 13.56 48.30 -40.16
C SER A 31 12.46 47.27 -39.85
N SER A 32 12.21 46.27 -40.70
CA SER A 32 11.12 45.30 -40.49
C SER A 32 11.51 44.08 -39.65
N VAL A 33 12.78 43.65 -39.68
CA VAL A 33 13.21 42.47 -38.89
C VAL A 33 13.32 42.82 -37.40
N ARG A 34 13.84 44.00 -37.03
CA ARG A 34 13.95 44.44 -35.61
C ARG A 34 12.60 44.61 -34.90
N ALA A 35 11.55 44.97 -35.64
CA ALA A 35 10.21 45.21 -35.10
C ALA A 35 9.47 43.91 -34.71
N ASP A 36 9.76 42.79 -35.39
CA ASP A 36 9.15 41.49 -35.09
C ASP A 36 9.79 40.80 -33.87
N TRP A 37 11.11 40.94 -33.67
CA TRP A 37 11.76 40.45 -32.44
C TRP A 37 11.30 41.22 -31.20
N GLN A 38 11.20 42.55 -31.28
CA GLN A 38 10.70 43.36 -30.15
C GLN A 38 9.23 43.07 -29.81
N LYS A 39 8.40 42.71 -30.79
CA LYS A 39 7.01 42.28 -30.54
C LYS A 39 6.95 40.91 -29.85
N ASN A 40 7.76 39.96 -30.28
CA ASN A 40 7.84 38.65 -29.64
C ASN A 40 8.38 38.74 -28.21
N ASP A 41 9.41 39.56 -27.97
CA ASP A 41 9.95 39.81 -26.63
C ASP A 41 8.93 40.50 -25.71
N ALA A 42 8.16 41.46 -26.24
CA ALA A 42 7.10 42.12 -25.47
C ALA A 42 5.94 41.16 -25.13
N VAL A 43 5.56 40.27 -26.05
CA VAL A 43 4.53 39.25 -25.80
C VAL A 43 5.01 38.21 -24.78
N LEU A 44 6.27 37.78 -24.86
CA LEU A 44 6.88 36.87 -23.89
C LEU A 44 7.01 37.52 -22.50
N ALA A 45 7.40 38.80 -22.43
CA ALA A 45 7.48 39.54 -21.17
C ALA A 45 6.10 39.76 -20.53
N VAL A 46 5.05 40.05 -21.33
CA VAL A 46 3.67 40.15 -20.83
C VAL A 46 3.18 38.79 -20.35
N ALA A 47 3.43 37.71 -21.11
CA ALA A 47 3.05 36.36 -20.72
C ALA A 47 3.73 35.92 -19.41
N SER A 48 5.04 36.15 -19.27
CA SER A 48 5.80 35.93 -18.03
C SER A 48 5.23 36.77 -16.87
N SER A 49 4.94 38.05 -17.09
CA SER A 49 4.37 38.91 -16.04
C SER A 49 2.97 38.46 -15.57
N THR A 50 2.16 37.88 -16.46
CA THR A 50 0.85 37.32 -16.09
C THR A 50 0.96 35.99 -15.35
N VAL A 51 1.93 35.14 -15.70
CA VAL A 51 2.21 33.87 -15.00
C VAL A 51 2.68 34.16 -13.58
N ASP A 52 3.57 35.13 -13.39
CA ASP A 52 4.07 35.49 -12.06
C ASP A 52 3.00 36.17 -11.19
N ALA A 53 2.14 37.01 -11.77
CA ALA A 53 1.02 37.60 -11.02
C ALA A 53 0.02 36.55 -10.53
N GLN A 54 -0.32 35.54 -11.36
CA GLN A 54 -1.16 34.42 -10.96
C GLN A 54 -0.48 33.56 -9.90
N SER A 55 0.82 33.27 -10.08
CA SER A 55 1.61 32.47 -9.13
C SER A 55 1.75 33.15 -7.77
N ASP A 56 1.92 34.47 -7.73
CA ASP A 56 1.94 35.27 -6.50
C ASP A 56 0.59 35.22 -5.77
N GLN A 57 -0.54 35.29 -6.50
CA GLN A 57 -1.87 35.13 -5.91
C GLN A 57 -2.04 33.75 -5.26
N GLN A 58 -1.59 32.68 -5.93
CA GLN A 58 -1.65 31.32 -5.39
C GLN A 58 -0.74 31.16 -4.16
N LEU A 59 0.48 31.70 -4.20
CA LEU A 59 1.38 31.67 -3.05
C LEU A 59 0.78 32.38 -1.82
N LYS A 60 0.17 33.55 -2.02
CA LYS A 60 -0.53 34.29 -0.95
C LYS A 60 -1.74 33.52 -0.40
N GLN A 61 -2.50 32.87 -1.27
CA GLN A 61 -3.62 32.03 -0.85
C GLN A 61 -3.15 30.82 -0.03
N ALA A 62 -2.11 30.12 -0.48
CA ALA A 62 -1.48 29.04 0.26
C ALA A 62 -1.02 29.49 1.65
N GLN A 63 -0.37 30.65 1.75
CA GLN A 63 0.10 31.19 3.04
C GLN A 63 -1.05 31.57 3.97
N LYS A 64 -2.15 32.12 3.43
CA LYS A 64 -3.37 32.41 4.21
C LYS A 64 -3.98 31.14 4.80
N LEU A 65 -4.11 30.09 3.99
CA LEU A 65 -4.64 28.79 4.41
C LEU A 65 -3.73 28.13 5.46
N ALA A 66 -2.41 28.16 5.25
CA ALA A 66 -1.43 27.67 6.21
C ALA A 66 -1.53 28.38 7.58
N ASN A 67 -1.67 29.71 7.58
CA ASN A 67 -1.86 30.47 8.82
C ASN A 67 -3.15 30.08 9.55
N GLN A 68 -4.22 29.73 8.82
CA GLN A 68 -5.44 29.22 9.42
C GLN A 68 -5.25 27.79 9.97
N ALA A 69 -4.49 26.95 9.28
CA ALA A 69 -4.17 25.60 9.74
C ALA A 69 -3.39 25.64 11.08
N VAL A 70 -2.40 26.53 11.19
CA VAL A 70 -1.65 26.76 12.45
C VAL A 70 -2.57 27.22 13.59
N LYS A 71 -3.58 28.07 13.31
CA LYS A 71 -4.57 28.47 14.33
C LYS A 71 -5.45 27.29 14.76
N ALA A 72 -5.86 26.43 13.83
CA ALA A 72 -6.61 25.23 14.15
C ALA A 72 -5.78 24.27 15.02
N PHE A 73 -4.50 24.04 14.68
CA PHE A 73 -3.54 23.29 15.51
C PHE A 73 -3.44 23.84 16.94
N GLN A 74 -3.30 25.16 17.09
CA GLN A 74 -3.24 25.82 18.40
C GLN A 74 -4.54 25.60 19.19
N SER A 75 -5.69 25.68 18.52
CA SER A 75 -7.00 25.46 19.15
C SER A 75 -7.15 24.02 19.65
N ALA A 76 -6.71 23.03 18.87
CA ALA A 76 -6.71 21.62 19.26
C ALA A 76 -5.91 21.36 20.56
N ARG A 77 -4.80 22.09 20.75
CA ARG A 77 -3.97 21.99 21.96
C ARG A 77 -4.62 22.63 23.19
N LEU A 78 -5.40 23.69 23.00
CA LEU A 78 -6.05 24.42 24.09
C LEU A 78 -7.36 23.76 24.53
N GLU A 79 -8.01 23.02 23.61
CA GLU A 79 -9.30 22.37 23.86
C GLU A 79 -9.23 20.85 23.58
N PRO A 80 -8.71 20.04 24.53
CA PRO A 80 -8.52 18.60 24.33
C PRO A 80 -9.80 17.85 23.91
N LYS A 81 -10.97 18.25 24.43
CA LYS A 81 -12.27 17.63 24.09
C LYS A 81 -12.71 17.89 22.65
N SER A 82 -12.34 19.05 22.10
CA SER A 82 -12.65 19.46 20.71
C SER A 82 -11.50 19.16 19.75
N SER A 83 -10.40 18.59 20.27
CA SER A 83 -9.15 18.37 19.54
C SER A 83 -9.36 17.68 18.19
N PRO A 84 -10.16 16.59 18.06
CA PRO A 84 -10.35 15.93 16.77
C PRO A 84 -11.00 16.82 15.70
N ALA A 85 -11.96 17.68 16.07
CA ALA A 85 -12.62 18.60 15.14
C ALA A 85 -11.65 19.69 14.65
N TYR A 86 -10.83 20.23 15.55
CA TYR A 86 -9.79 21.18 15.17
C TYR A 86 -8.70 20.54 14.31
N THR A 87 -8.30 19.30 14.60
CA THR A 87 -7.32 18.55 13.79
C THR A 87 -7.87 18.21 12.40
N ARG A 88 -9.15 17.87 12.26
CA ARG A 88 -9.81 17.75 10.94
C ARG A 88 -9.70 19.04 10.14
N ARG A 89 -10.06 20.17 10.76
CA ARG A 89 -9.96 21.48 10.12
C ARG A 89 -8.53 21.84 9.74
N GLU A 90 -7.57 21.57 10.61
CA GLU A 90 -6.13 21.75 10.33
C GLU A 90 -5.72 20.98 9.07
N ARG A 91 -6.04 19.69 9.00
CA ARG A 91 -5.75 18.82 7.85
C ARG A 91 -6.32 19.38 6.55
N ASP A 92 -7.60 19.75 6.55
CA ASP A 92 -8.28 20.23 5.33
C ASP A 92 -7.67 21.54 4.84
N LEU A 93 -7.26 22.42 5.76
CA LEU A 93 -6.56 23.67 5.43
C LEU A 93 -5.16 23.41 4.87
N TRP A 94 -4.42 22.43 5.40
CA TRP A 94 -3.12 22.04 4.83
C TRP A 94 -3.26 21.48 3.41
N ARG A 95 -4.27 20.63 3.15
CA ARG A 95 -4.56 20.11 1.81
C ARG A 95 -4.89 21.23 0.82
N ALA A 96 -5.76 22.16 1.23
CA ALA A 96 -6.09 23.32 0.40
C ALA A 96 -4.86 24.20 0.13
N ALA A 97 -3.99 24.40 1.12
CA ALA A 97 -2.75 25.16 0.94
C ALA A 97 -1.81 24.47 -0.06
N LEU A 98 -1.65 23.15 0.04
CA LEU A 98 -0.86 22.36 -0.89
C LEU A 98 -1.41 22.40 -2.32
N GLN A 99 -2.73 22.31 -2.49
CA GLN A 99 -3.37 22.43 -3.80
C GLN A 99 -3.10 23.80 -4.44
N SER A 100 -3.15 24.87 -3.65
CA SER A 100 -2.83 26.21 -4.12
C SER A 100 -1.35 26.32 -4.53
N LEU A 101 -0.42 25.77 -3.75
CA LEU A 101 1.00 25.71 -4.15
C LEU A 101 1.23 24.87 -5.42
N ALA A 102 0.51 23.76 -5.58
CA ALA A 102 0.63 22.87 -6.74
C ALA A 102 0.14 23.52 -8.04
N SER A 103 -0.69 24.57 -7.94
CA SER A 103 -1.15 25.35 -9.09
C SER A 103 -0.15 26.42 -9.57
N ILE A 104 0.98 26.61 -8.89
CA ILE A 104 2.03 27.55 -9.29
C ILE A 104 2.78 26.98 -10.50
N SER A 105 2.87 27.78 -11.57
CA SER A 105 3.48 27.37 -12.84
C SER A 105 4.97 27.02 -12.67
N PRO A 106 5.47 25.95 -13.33
CA PRO A 106 6.91 25.69 -13.45
C PRO A 106 7.72 26.85 -14.05
N ASP A 107 7.08 27.69 -14.87
CA ASP A 107 7.72 28.83 -15.54
C ASP A 107 7.79 30.10 -14.67
N SER A 108 7.21 30.07 -13.46
CA SER A 108 7.24 31.22 -12.54
C SER A 108 8.54 31.27 -11.75
N GLU A 109 9.04 32.48 -11.47
CA GLU A 109 10.17 32.68 -10.54
C GLU A 109 9.87 32.16 -9.13
N LEU A 110 8.59 32.04 -8.77
CA LEU A 110 8.13 31.53 -7.48
C LEU A 110 8.10 30.00 -7.38
N HIS A 111 8.34 29.28 -8.49
CA HIS A 111 8.21 27.83 -8.53
C HIS A 111 9.08 27.13 -7.47
N ASN A 112 10.35 27.50 -7.37
CA ASN A 112 11.27 26.91 -6.39
C ASN A 112 10.84 27.17 -4.94
N GLN A 113 10.30 28.36 -4.67
CA GLN A 113 9.74 28.68 -3.36
C GLN A 113 8.49 27.85 -3.06
N ALA A 114 7.63 27.62 -4.06
CA ALA A 114 6.46 26.78 -3.95
C ALA A 114 6.83 25.33 -3.60
N ILE A 115 7.80 24.74 -4.30
CA ILE A 115 8.30 23.39 -4.02
C ILE A 115 8.82 23.26 -2.58
N ALA A 116 9.64 24.22 -2.12
CA ALA A 116 10.14 24.23 -0.75
C ALA A 116 9.01 24.30 0.29
N LYS A 117 7.96 25.11 0.03
CA LYS A 117 6.79 25.20 0.91
C LYS A 117 5.90 23.97 0.87
N GLN A 118 5.78 23.30 -0.28
CA GLN A 118 5.04 22.05 -0.39
C GLN A 118 5.65 20.98 0.50
N GLN A 119 6.98 20.80 0.47
CA GLN A 119 7.66 19.83 1.35
C GLN A 119 7.39 20.11 2.83
N GLN A 120 7.44 21.39 3.23
CA GLN A 120 7.12 21.78 4.61
C GLN A 120 5.65 21.49 4.97
N TYR A 121 4.69 21.85 4.11
CA TYR A 121 3.26 21.67 4.38
C TYR A 121 2.85 20.20 4.34
N GLN A 122 3.50 19.36 3.53
CA GLN A 122 3.31 17.92 3.52
C GLN A 122 3.67 17.29 4.87
N GLN A 123 4.76 17.69 5.52
CA GLN A 123 5.14 17.19 6.85
C GLN A 123 4.12 17.57 7.93
N LEU A 124 3.58 18.80 7.86
CA LEU A 124 2.55 19.27 8.79
C LEU A 124 1.21 18.55 8.57
N LEU A 125 0.81 18.38 7.31
CA LEU A 125 -0.35 17.58 6.95
C LEU A 125 -0.24 16.14 7.49
N ALA A 126 0.89 15.47 7.27
CA ALA A 126 1.13 14.11 7.75
C ALA A 126 1.00 14.01 9.29
N THR A 127 1.42 15.04 10.03
CA THR A 127 1.24 15.10 11.48
C THR A 127 -0.24 15.20 11.88
N ALA A 128 -1.01 16.04 11.19
CA ALA A 128 -2.44 16.18 11.43
C ALA A 128 -3.21 14.90 11.04
N ASP A 129 -2.87 14.29 9.90
CA ASP A 129 -3.44 13.02 9.44
C ASP A 129 -3.23 11.90 10.46
N ARG A 130 -2.01 11.78 11.03
CA ARG A 130 -1.71 10.78 12.06
C ARG A 130 -2.53 10.98 13.33
N LYS A 131 -2.58 12.21 13.88
CA LYS A 131 -3.37 12.50 15.08
C LYS A 131 -4.85 12.18 14.89
N LEU A 132 -5.36 12.46 13.70
CA LEU A 132 -6.75 12.15 13.38
C LEU A 132 -6.96 10.64 13.23
N ALA A 133 -6.03 9.93 12.61
CA ALA A 133 -6.07 8.47 12.50
C ALA A 133 -6.06 7.80 13.89
N GLU A 134 -5.22 8.27 14.81
CA GLU A 134 -5.19 7.84 16.22
C GLU A 134 -6.56 8.09 16.89
N ALA A 135 -7.12 9.29 16.74
CA ALA A 135 -8.42 9.64 17.33
C ALA A 135 -9.59 8.84 16.74
N ASP A 136 -9.59 8.63 15.43
CA ASP A 136 -10.66 7.90 14.74
C ASP A 136 -10.54 6.38 14.97
N SER A 137 -9.37 5.87 15.39
CA SER A 137 -9.13 4.46 15.76
C SER A 137 -9.33 4.16 17.25
N ALA A 138 -9.66 5.17 18.07
CA ALA A 138 -9.77 5.04 19.52
C ALA A 138 -10.83 4.01 19.99
N PHE A 139 -11.83 3.69 19.16
CA PHE A 139 -12.81 2.65 19.47
C PHE A 139 -12.19 1.25 19.53
N LEU A 140 -11.14 0.99 18.72
CA LEU A 140 -10.40 -0.28 18.76
C LEU A 140 -9.76 -0.49 20.12
N THR A 141 -9.22 0.57 20.73
CA THR A 141 -8.61 0.49 22.06
C THR A 141 -9.60 0.00 23.12
N GLN A 142 -10.84 0.45 23.08
CA GLN A 142 -11.86 0.00 24.03
C GLN A 142 -12.21 -1.48 23.81
N ILE A 143 -12.47 -1.88 22.55
CA ILE A 143 -12.76 -3.28 22.20
C ILE A 143 -11.63 -4.21 22.67
N ILE A 144 -10.38 -3.82 22.44
CA ILE A 144 -9.20 -4.58 22.87
C ILE A 144 -9.15 -4.67 24.40
N GLN A 145 -9.37 -3.57 25.11
CA GLN A 145 -9.34 -3.56 26.59
C GLN A 145 -10.42 -4.46 27.19
N ASP A 146 -11.58 -4.55 26.57
CA ASP A 146 -12.71 -5.36 27.05
C ASP A 146 -12.39 -6.87 27.02
N THR A 147 -11.42 -7.31 26.19
CA THR A 147 -10.94 -8.71 26.19
C THR A 147 -10.05 -9.06 27.36
N GLY A 148 -9.46 -8.07 28.04
CA GLY A 148 -8.46 -8.28 29.10
C GLY A 148 -7.05 -8.62 28.59
N VAL A 149 -6.83 -8.77 27.28
CA VAL A 149 -5.49 -8.90 26.70
C VAL A 149 -4.75 -7.56 26.76
N ARG A 150 -3.42 -7.61 26.88
CA ARG A 150 -2.61 -6.39 26.91
C ARG A 150 -2.66 -5.69 25.55
N PRO A 151 -3.07 -4.42 25.46
CA PRO A 151 -3.17 -3.73 24.19
C PRO A 151 -1.84 -3.65 23.43
N ASP A 152 -0.70 -3.80 24.11
CA ASP A 152 0.61 -3.81 23.49
C ASP A 152 1.00 -5.15 22.82
N GLU A 153 0.15 -6.17 22.88
CA GLU A 153 0.33 -7.44 22.15
C GLU A 153 -0.65 -7.57 20.99
N VAL A 154 -1.62 -6.66 20.88
CA VAL A 154 -2.69 -6.76 19.91
C VAL A 154 -2.39 -5.87 18.71
N HIS A 155 -2.57 -6.43 17.53
CA HIS A 155 -2.46 -5.74 16.24
C HIS A 155 -3.79 -5.87 15.50
N VAL A 156 -4.37 -4.74 15.13
CA VAL A 156 -5.63 -4.70 14.39
C VAL A 156 -5.51 -3.72 13.24
N THR A 157 -5.95 -4.12 12.05
CA THR A 157 -6.22 -3.19 10.95
C THR A 157 -7.56 -3.52 10.33
N LEU A 158 -8.41 -2.50 10.19
CA LEU A 158 -9.73 -2.57 9.59
C LEU A 158 -9.82 -1.56 8.45
N CYS A 159 -10.21 -2.00 7.26
CA CYS A 159 -10.39 -1.15 6.09
C CYS A 159 -11.73 -1.43 5.40
N GLN A 160 -12.41 -0.37 4.98
CA GLN A 160 -13.56 -0.51 4.07
C GLN A 160 -13.06 -0.92 2.68
N ILE A 161 -13.68 -1.89 2.02
CA ILE A 161 -13.25 -2.36 0.69
C ILE A 161 -13.77 -1.41 -0.40
N ASP A 162 -15.06 -1.10 -0.40
CA ASP A 162 -15.74 -0.39 -1.49
C ASP A 162 -15.83 1.14 -1.32
N ASN A 163 -14.83 1.81 -0.74
CA ASN A 163 -14.94 3.23 -0.41
C ASN A 163 -15.02 4.15 -1.66
N PRO A 164 -16.21 4.67 -2.05
CA PRO A 164 -16.34 5.48 -3.26
C PRO A 164 -15.72 6.86 -3.07
N ARG A 165 -15.65 7.36 -1.82
CA ARG A 165 -15.12 8.70 -1.49
C ARG A 165 -13.60 8.77 -1.59
N ALA A 166 -12.89 7.64 -1.41
CA ALA A 166 -11.46 7.55 -1.66
C ALA A 166 -11.12 7.73 -3.16
N ASN A 167 -12.05 7.39 -4.05
CA ASN A 167 -11.85 7.42 -5.51
C ASN A 167 -12.16 8.78 -6.16
N ILE A 168 -12.90 9.68 -5.50
CA ILE A 168 -13.47 10.89 -6.14
C ILE A 168 -12.48 12.07 -6.23
N HIS A 169 -11.42 12.12 -5.40
CA HIS A 169 -10.56 13.31 -5.29
C HIS A 169 -9.06 13.10 -5.54
N SER A 170 -8.61 11.86 -5.83
CA SER A 170 -7.18 11.52 -5.75
C SER A 170 -6.66 10.51 -6.80
N GLY A 171 -7.49 10.06 -7.75
CA GLY A 171 -7.16 8.85 -8.53
C GLY A 171 -7.20 7.61 -7.64
N PRO A 172 -6.75 6.42 -8.12
CA PRO A 172 -6.62 5.26 -7.24
C PRO A 172 -5.63 5.60 -6.13
N VAL A 173 -6.13 5.90 -4.93
CA VAL A 173 -5.29 6.07 -3.75
C VAL A 173 -4.64 4.72 -3.51
N LYS A 174 -3.31 4.63 -3.62
CA LYS A 174 -2.62 3.46 -3.10
C LYS A 174 -2.97 3.38 -1.61
N LEU A 175 -3.64 2.30 -1.24
CA LEU A 175 -4.06 2.04 0.14
C LEU A 175 -2.87 2.12 1.11
N LEU A 176 -1.68 1.80 0.59
CA LEU A 176 -0.39 1.96 1.24
C LEU A 176 0.42 3.07 0.57
N ASN A 177 1.02 3.95 1.39
CA ASN A 177 1.98 4.95 0.94
C ASN A 177 3.32 4.79 1.68
N PRO A 178 4.47 5.09 1.05
CA PRO A 178 5.75 5.08 1.74
C PRO A 178 5.78 6.08 2.91
N ALA A 179 6.18 5.60 4.09
CA ALA A 179 6.32 6.40 5.30
C ALA A 179 7.44 7.45 5.14
N HIS A 180 7.32 8.57 5.86
CA HIS A 180 8.36 9.61 5.87
C HIS A 180 9.67 9.07 6.45
N ARG A 181 10.80 9.36 5.79
CA ARG A 181 12.16 8.88 6.14
C ARG A 181 12.58 9.06 7.62
N SER A 182 12.03 10.03 8.34
CA SER A 182 12.34 10.23 9.77
C SER A 182 11.70 9.17 10.67
N LEU A 183 10.57 8.58 10.26
CA LEU A 183 9.83 7.57 11.03
C LEU A 183 10.42 6.17 10.80
N THR A 184 10.81 5.88 9.57
CA THR A 184 11.37 4.58 9.16
C THR A 184 12.67 4.21 9.89
N ALA A 185 13.43 5.22 10.35
CA ALA A 185 14.72 5.00 11.00
C ALA A 185 14.61 4.50 12.45
N GLU A 186 13.46 4.72 13.11
CA GLU A 186 13.22 4.31 14.51
C GLU A 186 12.49 2.97 14.61
N THR A 187 11.61 2.65 13.65
CA THR A 187 10.72 1.49 13.72
C THR A 187 11.06 0.38 12.72
N GLY A 188 11.86 0.66 11.67
CA GLY A 188 12.13 -0.29 10.59
C GLY A 188 10.99 -0.46 9.58
N ILE A 189 9.82 0.14 9.85
CA ILE A 189 8.57 0.05 9.07
C ILE A 189 8.48 1.19 8.07
N LYS A 190 7.96 0.90 6.87
CA LYS A 190 8.02 1.71 5.66
C LYS A 190 6.66 2.00 5.02
N SER A 191 5.56 1.32 5.36
CA SER A 191 4.23 1.57 4.80
C SER A 191 3.32 2.34 5.77
N GLN A 192 2.41 3.15 5.21
CA GLN A 192 1.31 3.77 5.95
C GLN A 192 -0.02 3.50 5.25
N ILE A 193 -1.05 3.16 6.02
CA ILE A 193 -2.41 2.93 5.52
C ILE A 193 -3.18 4.23 5.31
N ASN A 194 -4.08 4.24 4.31
CA ASN A 194 -4.99 5.36 4.06
C ASN A 194 -6.00 5.53 5.21
N SER A 195 -5.78 6.51 6.07
CA SER A 195 -6.64 6.82 7.22
C SER A 195 -8.06 7.28 6.85
N GLN A 196 -8.34 7.60 5.58
CA GLN A 196 -9.70 7.88 5.12
C GLN A 196 -10.54 6.60 4.92
N GLN A 197 -9.89 5.46 4.77
CA GLN A 197 -10.51 4.17 4.47
C GLN A 197 -10.25 3.13 5.57
N CYS A 198 -9.23 3.34 6.39
CA CYS A 198 -8.76 2.37 7.38
C CYS A 198 -8.66 2.93 8.80
N ARG A 199 -8.72 2.02 9.78
CA ARG A 199 -8.44 2.21 11.21
C ARG A 199 -7.47 1.12 11.64
N HIS A 200 -6.56 1.44 12.54
CA HIS A 200 -5.65 0.43 13.07
C HIS A 200 -5.24 0.73 14.49
N HIS A 201 -4.85 -0.34 15.19
CA HIS A 201 -4.16 -0.31 16.46
C HIS A 201 -2.90 -1.15 16.30
N ARG A 202 -1.73 -0.50 16.35
CA ARG A 202 -0.41 -1.10 16.10
C ARG A 202 -0.27 -1.87 14.78
N GLY A 203 -1.16 -1.59 13.82
CA GLY A 203 -1.18 -2.35 12.58
C GLY A 203 -0.02 -2.07 11.62
N ASP A 204 0.75 -1.02 11.87
CA ASP A 204 2.01 -0.72 11.20
C ASP A 204 3.20 -1.46 11.82
N GLU A 205 3.02 -2.17 12.93
CA GLU A 205 4.10 -2.90 13.57
C GLU A 205 4.21 -4.34 13.07
N TRP A 206 5.44 -4.87 13.04
CA TRP A 206 5.66 -6.28 12.74
C TRP A 206 5.07 -7.15 13.85
N LEU A 207 4.37 -8.19 13.41
CA LEU A 207 3.97 -9.28 14.30
C LEU A 207 5.20 -10.01 14.83
N ALA A 208 5.11 -10.56 16.04
CA ALA A 208 6.14 -11.44 16.61
C ALA A 208 6.42 -12.65 15.71
N SER A 209 5.42 -13.11 14.97
CA SER A 209 5.55 -14.06 13.87
C SER A 209 4.50 -13.80 12.80
N ALA A 210 4.82 -14.08 11.53
CA ALA A 210 3.81 -14.06 10.47
C ALA A 210 2.90 -15.31 10.49
N ALA A 211 3.35 -16.40 11.12
CA ALA A 211 2.71 -17.72 11.08
C ALA A 211 2.17 -18.07 9.67
N SER A 212 1.02 -18.72 9.59
CA SER A 212 0.35 -19.04 8.33
C SER A 212 -0.33 -17.85 7.64
N LEU A 213 -0.36 -16.66 8.24
CA LEU A 213 -0.85 -15.44 7.55
C LEU A 213 0.03 -15.09 6.35
N ILE A 214 1.31 -15.49 6.36
CA ILE A 214 2.27 -15.27 5.27
C ILE A 214 1.85 -15.91 3.93
N LYS A 215 0.94 -16.87 3.96
CA LYS A 215 0.41 -17.56 2.78
C LYS A 215 -0.38 -16.60 1.87
N LEU A 216 -0.96 -15.51 2.42
CA LEU A 216 -1.60 -14.45 1.63
C LEU A 216 -0.61 -13.72 0.69
N PRO A 217 0.51 -13.14 1.19
CA PRO A 217 1.55 -12.55 0.34
C PRO A 217 2.06 -13.48 -0.76
N ILE A 218 2.26 -14.77 -0.45
CA ILE A 218 2.74 -15.79 -1.40
C ILE A 218 1.70 -16.02 -2.51
N ALA A 219 0.42 -16.16 -2.15
CA ALA A 219 -0.66 -16.31 -3.13
C ALA A 219 -0.76 -15.09 -4.06
N ILE A 220 -0.63 -13.87 -3.52
CA ILE A 220 -0.67 -12.64 -4.31
C ILE A 220 0.51 -12.58 -5.29
N ALA A 221 1.71 -12.93 -4.85
CA ALA A 221 2.87 -12.97 -5.73
C ALA A 221 2.71 -14.02 -6.85
N LEU A 222 2.14 -15.19 -6.53
CA LEU A 222 1.79 -16.20 -7.54
C LEU A 222 0.78 -15.67 -8.57
N LEU A 223 -0.29 -15.01 -8.13
CA LEU A 223 -1.31 -14.47 -9.04
C LEU A 223 -0.74 -13.37 -9.94
N GLN A 224 0.12 -12.50 -9.42
CA GLN A 224 0.84 -11.51 -10.23
C GLN A 224 1.76 -12.17 -11.26
N LYS A 225 2.55 -13.17 -10.84
CA LYS A 225 3.43 -13.93 -11.75
C LYS A 225 2.60 -14.58 -12.86
N THR A 226 1.58 -15.34 -12.50
CA THR A 226 0.76 -16.08 -13.48
C THR A 226 -0.01 -15.14 -14.42
N GLY A 227 -0.56 -14.04 -13.91
CA GLY A 227 -1.20 -13.02 -14.74
C GLY A 227 -0.24 -12.31 -15.69
N SER A 228 0.94 -11.92 -15.22
CA SER A 228 1.94 -11.21 -16.04
C SER A 228 2.62 -12.08 -17.09
N GLU A 229 2.81 -13.38 -16.80
CA GLU A 229 3.45 -14.34 -17.70
C GLU A 229 2.44 -15.15 -18.54
N GLY A 230 1.14 -14.99 -18.32
CA GLY A 230 0.10 -15.72 -19.03
C GLY A 230 0.07 -17.22 -18.71
N ILE A 231 0.43 -17.60 -17.49
CA ILE A 231 0.45 -19.00 -17.02
C ILE A 231 -0.97 -19.43 -16.66
N ASP A 232 -1.39 -20.57 -17.20
CA ASP A 232 -2.67 -21.20 -16.82
C ASP A 232 -2.54 -21.85 -15.44
N LEU A 233 -3.42 -21.50 -14.50
CA LEU A 233 -3.47 -22.11 -13.17
C LEU A 233 -3.82 -23.61 -13.20
N ASN A 234 -4.29 -24.15 -14.33
CA ASN A 234 -4.46 -25.59 -14.53
C ASN A 234 -3.16 -26.30 -14.91
N GLN A 235 -2.08 -25.57 -15.22
CA GLN A 235 -0.77 -26.15 -15.43
C GLN A 235 -0.34 -26.92 -14.19
N LYS A 236 0.06 -28.18 -14.40
CA LYS A 236 0.60 -29.02 -13.34
C LYS A 236 2.07 -28.72 -13.11
N ILE A 237 2.46 -28.69 -11.85
CA ILE A 237 3.86 -28.71 -11.42
C ILE A 237 4.06 -29.85 -10.44
N GLU A 238 5.25 -30.44 -10.45
CA GLU A 238 5.66 -31.44 -9.47
C GLU A 238 6.04 -30.73 -8.17
N ILE A 239 5.65 -31.30 -7.03
CA ILE A 239 6.11 -30.85 -5.72
C ILE A 239 7.46 -31.49 -5.44
N ASP A 240 8.50 -30.68 -5.25
CA ASP A 240 9.85 -31.14 -4.98
C ASP A 240 9.92 -31.92 -3.65
N PRO A 241 10.49 -33.15 -3.62
CA PRO A 241 10.80 -33.87 -2.39
C PRO A 241 11.54 -33.05 -1.32
N GLY A 242 12.39 -32.11 -1.73
CA GLY A 242 13.11 -31.21 -0.83
C GLY A 242 12.23 -30.18 -0.11
N ASN A 243 10.95 -30.05 -0.50
CA ASN A 243 9.97 -29.19 0.15
C ASN A 243 9.16 -29.88 1.25
N PHE A 244 9.42 -31.16 1.52
CA PHE A 244 8.72 -31.90 2.55
C PHE A 244 8.90 -31.24 3.93
N THR A 245 7.77 -31.08 4.61
CA THR A 245 7.67 -30.69 6.01
C THR A 245 6.30 -31.12 6.53
N GLU A 246 6.10 -31.18 7.85
CA GLU A 246 4.81 -31.56 8.39
C GLU A 246 3.74 -30.50 8.11
N ASN A 247 2.55 -30.98 7.75
CA ASN A 247 1.36 -30.18 7.51
C ASN A 247 0.43 -30.17 8.72
N ALA A 248 -0.39 -29.14 8.82
CA ALA A 248 -1.58 -29.16 9.66
C ALA A 248 -2.61 -30.19 9.15
N ALA A 249 -3.60 -30.52 9.98
CA ALA A 249 -4.64 -31.48 9.61
C ALA A 249 -5.44 -31.03 8.37
N GLY A 250 -5.72 -31.97 7.47
CA GLY A 250 -6.56 -31.75 6.28
C GLY A 250 -5.79 -31.48 4.99
N ALA A 251 -4.50 -31.18 5.05
CA ALA A 251 -3.64 -31.09 3.88
C ALA A 251 -3.50 -32.44 3.17
N THR A 252 -3.59 -32.44 1.83
CA THR A 252 -3.60 -33.67 1.03
C THR A 252 -2.50 -33.76 -0.01
N LEU A 253 -1.65 -32.73 -0.14
CA LEU A 253 -0.60 -32.74 -1.15
C LEU A 253 0.61 -33.53 -0.68
N GLU A 254 1.16 -34.31 -1.60
CA GLU A 254 2.32 -35.18 -1.38
C GLU A 254 3.49 -34.72 -2.25
N VAL A 255 4.70 -34.82 -1.71
CA VAL A 255 5.92 -34.55 -2.49
C VAL A 255 6.16 -35.64 -3.54
N GLY A 256 6.80 -35.28 -4.66
CA GLY A 256 7.04 -36.15 -5.82
C GLY A 256 5.83 -36.34 -6.73
N GLU A 257 4.68 -35.76 -6.39
CA GLU A 257 3.44 -35.82 -7.19
C GLU A 257 3.18 -34.48 -7.90
N ALA A 258 2.41 -34.52 -8.99
CA ALA A 258 2.14 -33.35 -9.84
C ALA A 258 0.69 -32.86 -9.75
N TYR A 259 0.53 -31.61 -9.29
CA TYR A 259 -0.77 -30.97 -9.06
C TYR A 259 -0.91 -29.68 -9.88
N PRO A 260 -2.13 -29.31 -10.30
CA PRO A 260 -2.42 -28.00 -10.87
C PRO A 260 -2.03 -26.87 -9.91
N LEU A 261 -1.45 -25.77 -10.40
CA LEU A 261 -1.14 -24.59 -9.58
C LEU A 261 -2.35 -24.08 -8.78
N ARG A 262 -3.55 -24.14 -9.37
CA ARG A 262 -4.80 -23.78 -8.68
C ARG A 262 -5.09 -24.64 -7.46
N GLU A 263 -4.73 -25.93 -7.51
CA GLU A 263 -4.93 -26.85 -6.40
C GLU A 263 -3.90 -26.58 -5.30
N ILE A 264 -2.65 -26.34 -5.68
CA ILE A 264 -1.56 -26.02 -4.75
C ILE A 264 -1.88 -24.74 -3.96
N VAL A 265 -2.27 -23.65 -4.64
CA VAL A 265 -2.64 -22.40 -3.95
C VAL A 265 -3.92 -22.55 -3.12
N THR A 266 -4.88 -23.38 -3.55
CA THR A 266 -6.11 -23.64 -2.78
C THR A 266 -5.78 -24.38 -1.48
N GLN A 267 -4.99 -25.46 -1.54
CA GLN A 267 -4.56 -26.21 -0.34
C GLN A 267 -3.72 -25.35 0.61
N MET A 268 -2.84 -24.50 0.07
CA MET A 268 -2.08 -23.53 0.87
C MET A 268 -3.00 -22.59 1.66
N ILE A 269 -4.09 -22.10 1.06
CA ILE A 269 -4.97 -21.15 1.73
C ILE A 269 -5.98 -21.86 2.63
N ASP A 270 -6.73 -22.83 2.11
CA ASP A 270 -7.87 -23.50 2.76
C ASP A 270 -7.45 -24.42 3.93
N HIS A 271 -6.47 -25.29 3.70
CA HIS A 271 -5.98 -26.26 4.69
C HIS A 271 -4.66 -25.84 5.34
N SER A 272 -4.18 -24.64 5.00
CA SER A 272 -2.89 -24.15 5.48
C SER A 272 -1.72 -25.10 5.19
N ASP A 273 -1.71 -25.75 4.04
CA ASP A 273 -0.69 -26.71 3.63
C ASP A 273 0.71 -26.06 3.54
N ASN A 274 1.65 -26.54 4.35
CA ASN A 274 3.05 -26.07 4.41
C ASN A 274 3.88 -26.57 3.22
N ILE A 275 3.66 -27.80 2.76
CA ILE A 275 4.32 -28.36 1.57
C ILE A 275 3.94 -27.52 0.34
N ALA A 276 2.66 -27.21 0.19
CA ALA A 276 2.16 -26.32 -0.85
C ALA A 276 2.82 -24.94 -0.78
N THR A 277 2.95 -24.39 0.45
CA THR A 277 3.59 -23.08 0.68
C THR A 277 5.04 -23.10 0.23
N ASN A 278 5.79 -24.11 0.64
CA ASN A 278 7.21 -24.29 0.31
C ASN A 278 7.40 -24.38 -1.21
N GLN A 279 6.56 -25.17 -1.87
CA GLN A 279 6.58 -25.31 -3.32
C GLN A 279 6.26 -24.00 -4.04
N LEU A 280 5.31 -23.21 -3.54
CA LEU A 280 4.96 -21.93 -4.16
C LEU A 280 6.03 -20.85 -3.95
N ILE A 281 6.78 -20.88 -2.84
CA ILE A 281 7.96 -20.03 -2.65
C ILE A 281 9.01 -20.31 -3.74
N ASP A 282 9.30 -21.59 -4.00
CA ASP A 282 10.25 -21.98 -5.05
C ASP A 282 9.73 -21.65 -6.45
N TYR A 283 8.45 -21.95 -6.71
CA TYR A 283 7.84 -21.73 -8.02
C TYR A 283 7.80 -20.23 -8.41
N VAL A 284 7.49 -19.36 -7.45
CA VAL A 284 7.52 -17.90 -7.67
C VAL A 284 8.96 -17.41 -7.72
N GLY A 285 9.81 -17.92 -6.82
CA GLY A 285 11.17 -17.47 -6.59
C GLY A 285 11.22 -16.29 -5.62
N ARG A 286 12.11 -16.35 -4.62
CA ARG A 286 12.22 -15.35 -3.52
C ARG A 286 12.45 -13.93 -4.01
N ASP A 287 13.32 -13.74 -5.01
CA ASP A 287 13.60 -12.42 -5.58
C ASP A 287 12.37 -11.83 -6.27
N ARG A 288 11.65 -12.66 -7.05
CA ARG A 288 10.42 -12.23 -7.72
C ARG A 288 9.32 -11.95 -6.71
N LEU A 289 9.22 -12.76 -5.66
CA LEU A 289 8.28 -12.56 -4.57
C LEU A 289 8.55 -11.20 -3.90
N ALA A 290 9.76 -10.95 -3.43
CA ALA A 290 10.14 -9.69 -2.79
C ALA A 290 9.89 -8.48 -3.70
N ALA A 291 10.29 -8.55 -4.97
CA ALA A 291 10.04 -7.49 -5.94
C ALA A 291 8.54 -7.24 -6.14
N THR A 292 7.73 -8.29 -6.22
CA THR A 292 6.28 -8.16 -6.39
C THR A 292 5.63 -7.47 -5.19
N LEU A 293 6.02 -7.85 -3.96
CA LEU A 293 5.50 -7.21 -2.74
C LEU A 293 5.89 -5.73 -2.68
N GLU A 294 7.13 -5.39 -3.05
CA GLU A 294 7.58 -4.00 -3.12
C GLU A 294 6.84 -3.19 -4.19
N GLU A 295 6.67 -3.73 -5.41
CA GLU A 295 5.95 -3.10 -6.52
C GLU A 295 4.49 -2.77 -6.15
N LEU A 296 3.84 -3.67 -5.41
CA LEU A 296 2.47 -3.51 -4.91
C LEU A 296 2.37 -2.62 -3.66
N GLY A 297 3.51 -2.28 -3.03
CA GLY A 297 3.57 -1.38 -1.88
C GLY A 297 3.55 -2.06 -0.50
N TYR A 298 3.60 -3.39 -0.43
CA TYR A 298 3.67 -4.19 0.80
C TYR A 298 5.11 -4.27 1.35
N VAL A 299 5.68 -3.09 1.61
CA VAL A 299 7.11 -2.91 1.88
C VAL A 299 7.55 -3.36 3.28
N ASP A 300 6.60 -3.70 4.15
CA ASP A 300 6.84 -4.23 5.49
C ASP A 300 6.70 -5.75 5.56
N THR A 301 6.35 -6.38 4.44
CA THR A 301 6.21 -7.83 4.34
C THR A 301 7.41 -8.44 3.64
N TYR A 302 7.97 -9.47 4.26
CA TYR A 302 8.93 -10.38 3.65
C TYR A 302 8.39 -11.81 3.76
N ALA A 303 8.14 -12.44 2.61
CA ALA A 303 7.82 -13.86 2.54
C ALA A 303 8.88 -14.56 1.69
N GLY A 304 9.54 -15.56 2.25
CA GLY A 304 10.63 -16.24 1.55
C GLY A 304 11.27 -17.34 2.39
N HIS A 305 11.04 -17.35 3.70
CA HIS A 305 11.35 -18.50 4.52
C HIS A 305 10.32 -19.60 4.27
N LYS A 306 10.77 -20.80 3.92
CA LYS A 306 9.91 -21.99 3.85
C LYS A 306 9.38 -22.33 5.24
N LEU A 307 8.16 -22.81 5.31
CA LEU A 307 7.57 -23.25 6.55
C LEU A 307 8.20 -24.56 7.00
N VAL A 308 8.26 -24.72 8.32
CA VAL A 308 8.89 -25.84 9.01
C VAL A 308 7.87 -26.37 10.02
N GLY A 309 7.55 -27.65 9.91
CA GLY A 309 6.77 -28.40 10.87
C GLY A 309 7.61 -28.84 12.07
N ASP A 310 7.09 -29.79 12.83
CA ASP A 310 7.66 -30.12 14.15
C ASP A 310 9.02 -30.84 14.08
N LEU A 311 9.28 -31.65 13.04
CA LEU A 311 10.47 -32.50 12.96
C LEU A 311 11.26 -32.34 11.66
N ALA A 312 10.60 -32.03 10.53
CA ALA A 312 11.23 -32.05 9.21
C ALA A 312 11.53 -30.64 8.68
N MET A 313 12.82 -30.37 8.44
CA MET A 313 13.30 -29.16 7.78
C MET A 313 13.33 -29.36 6.25
N PRO A 314 12.76 -28.44 5.46
CA PRO A 314 12.96 -28.46 4.00
C PRO A 314 14.43 -28.16 3.65
N GLU A 315 14.89 -28.62 2.47
CA GLU A 315 16.32 -28.59 2.10
C GLU A 315 16.91 -27.17 1.96
N ASP A 316 16.12 -26.21 1.47
CA ASP A 316 16.50 -24.80 1.36
C ASP A 316 15.44 -23.90 2.02
N PRO A 317 15.49 -23.75 3.35
CA PRO A 317 14.49 -22.99 4.07
C PRO A 317 14.57 -21.47 3.82
N GLY A 318 15.70 -20.96 3.34
CA GLY A 318 15.98 -19.52 3.31
C GLY A 318 16.64 -19.03 4.60
N ASP A 319 17.17 -17.80 4.57
CA ASP A 319 18.05 -17.24 5.59
C ASP A 319 17.43 -16.10 6.42
N ARG A 320 16.31 -15.55 5.95
CA ARG A 320 15.57 -14.49 6.61
C ARG A 320 14.18 -14.99 6.98
N GLY A 321 13.78 -14.82 8.23
CA GLY A 321 12.44 -15.19 8.70
C GLY A 321 11.33 -14.37 8.03
N ASN A 322 10.16 -14.99 7.89
CA ASN A 322 8.97 -14.32 7.37
C ASN A 322 8.51 -13.20 8.32
N GLN A 323 8.14 -12.05 7.76
CA GLN A 323 7.70 -10.86 8.50
C GLN A 323 6.52 -10.22 7.77
N THR A 324 5.57 -9.67 8.52
CA THR A 324 4.43 -8.93 7.97
C THR A 324 3.79 -8.03 9.03
N THR A 325 2.84 -7.20 8.63
CA THR A 325 2.05 -6.31 9.48
C THR A 325 0.56 -6.50 9.19
N THR A 326 -0.33 -6.18 10.13
CA THR A 326 -1.77 -6.24 9.84
C THR A 326 -2.20 -5.19 8.81
N ASN A 327 -1.44 -4.10 8.64
CA ASN A 327 -1.63 -3.14 7.56
C ASN A 327 -1.44 -3.77 6.18
N ASP A 328 -0.33 -4.46 5.96
CA ASP A 328 -0.05 -5.10 4.67
C ASP A 328 -1.08 -6.20 4.38
N LEU A 329 -1.34 -7.08 5.34
CA LEU A 329 -2.31 -8.17 5.18
C LEU A 329 -3.73 -7.66 4.91
N THR A 330 -4.17 -6.61 5.60
CA THR A 330 -5.50 -6.03 5.36
C THR A 330 -5.55 -5.34 4.00
N ALA A 331 -4.48 -4.66 3.59
CA ALA A 331 -4.41 -4.04 2.27
C ALA A 331 -4.44 -5.07 1.14
N MET A 332 -3.78 -6.21 1.33
CA MET A 332 -3.85 -7.38 0.45
C MET A 332 -5.28 -7.88 0.26
N LEU A 333 -6.06 -7.97 1.34
CA LEU A 333 -7.46 -8.36 1.29
C LEU A 333 -8.32 -7.32 0.57
N VAL A 334 -8.16 -6.01 0.85
CA VAL A 334 -8.88 -4.97 0.12
C VAL A 334 -8.68 -5.10 -1.40
N ASN A 335 -7.43 -5.29 -1.84
CA ASN A 335 -7.12 -5.45 -3.26
C ASN A 335 -7.74 -6.72 -3.84
N THR A 336 -7.60 -7.85 -3.14
CA THR A 336 -8.14 -9.17 -3.56
C THR A 336 -9.66 -9.13 -3.73
N TYR A 337 -10.38 -8.51 -2.79
CA TYR A 337 -11.86 -8.41 -2.85
C TYR A 337 -12.38 -7.30 -3.77
N SER A 338 -11.49 -6.46 -4.27
CA SER A 338 -11.79 -5.44 -5.29
C SER A 338 -11.69 -5.96 -6.72
N LEU A 339 -11.29 -7.23 -6.91
CA LEU A 339 -11.20 -7.92 -8.21
C LEU A 339 -10.37 -7.14 -9.27
N GLN A 340 -9.20 -6.64 -8.86
CA GLN A 340 -8.34 -5.80 -9.70
C GLN A 340 -7.32 -6.61 -10.53
N ALA A 341 -7.13 -7.92 -10.28
CA ALA A 341 -6.13 -8.74 -10.95
C ALA A 341 -6.65 -10.11 -11.46
N PRO A 342 -6.05 -10.67 -12.52
CA PRO A 342 -6.38 -12.02 -12.99
C PRO A 342 -6.16 -13.10 -11.92
N GLY A 343 -7.04 -14.09 -11.88
CA GLY A 343 -6.90 -15.25 -11.00
C GLY A 343 -7.33 -15.03 -9.53
N GLU A 344 -7.67 -13.80 -9.14
CA GLU A 344 -8.16 -13.47 -7.78
C GLU A 344 -9.39 -14.28 -7.36
N GLN A 345 -10.23 -14.70 -8.33
CA GLN A 345 -11.36 -15.59 -8.06
C GLN A 345 -10.93 -16.91 -7.39
N THR A 346 -9.75 -17.45 -7.74
CA THR A 346 -9.22 -18.68 -7.13
C THR A 346 -8.86 -18.44 -5.67
N LEU A 347 -8.19 -17.32 -5.38
CA LEU A 347 -7.82 -16.95 -4.01
C LEU A 347 -9.08 -16.66 -3.16
N LEU A 348 -10.04 -15.92 -3.70
CA LEU A 348 -11.32 -15.66 -3.02
C LEU A 348 -12.08 -16.95 -2.70
N GLN A 349 -12.15 -17.88 -3.64
CA GLN A 349 -12.78 -19.18 -3.41
C GLN A 349 -12.06 -19.97 -2.31
N ALA A 350 -10.72 -19.95 -2.28
CA ALA A 350 -9.96 -20.62 -1.24
C ALA A 350 -10.12 -19.96 0.14
N LEU A 351 -10.19 -18.63 0.21
CA LEU A 351 -10.48 -17.90 1.45
C LEU A 351 -11.90 -18.21 1.98
N GLN A 352 -12.87 -18.32 1.08
CA GLN A 352 -14.26 -18.71 1.40
C GLN A 352 -14.38 -20.16 1.85
N ALA A 353 -13.51 -21.03 1.35
CA ALA A 353 -13.52 -22.45 1.65
C ALA A 353 -12.76 -22.79 2.94
N GLN A 354 -12.04 -21.83 3.54
CA GLN A 354 -11.18 -22.02 4.70
C GLN A 354 -11.75 -23.03 5.71
N SER A 355 -11.00 -24.11 5.90
CA SER A 355 -11.36 -25.22 6.77
C SER A 355 -11.13 -24.91 8.25
N ASP A 356 -10.11 -24.11 8.55
CA ASP A 356 -9.90 -23.59 9.89
C ASP A 356 -10.81 -22.39 10.17
N GLN A 357 -11.90 -22.67 10.88
CA GLN A 357 -12.99 -21.74 11.14
C GLN A 357 -13.05 -21.26 12.60
N GLU A 358 -12.01 -21.51 13.40
CA GLU A 358 -12.04 -21.25 14.84
C GLU A 358 -11.95 -19.76 15.21
N LEU A 359 -11.56 -18.89 14.26
CA LEU A 359 -11.36 -17.46 14.50
C LEU A 359 -12.48 -16.61 13.89
N GLY A 360 -12.27 -16.06 12.69
CA GLY A 360 -13.17 -15.08 12.09
C GLY A 360 -14.56 -15.62 11.79
N TYR A 361 -14.65 -16.83 11.23
CA TYR A 361 -15.94 -17.49 11.00
C TYR A 361 -16.68 -17.71 12.33
N GLN A 362 -16.01 -18.30 13.33
CA GLN A 362 -16.59 -18.56 14.64
C GLN A 362 -17.07 -17.28 15.34
N ALA A 363 -16.33 -16.18 15.19
CA ALA A 363 -16.70 -14.87 15.74
C ALA A 363 -17.96 -14.27 15.11
N LEU A 364 -18.22 -14.56 13.84
CA LEU A 364 -19.29 -13.92 13.06
C LEU A 364 -20.51 -14.82 12.80
N LYS A 365 -20.40 -16.15 12.93
CA LYS A 365 -21.43 -17.12 12.49
C LYS A 365 -22.81 -16.92 13.12
N ASP A 366 -22.88 -16.39 14.34
CA ASP A 366 -24.12 -16.16 15.09
C ASP A 366 -24.51 -14.67 15.11
N SER A 367 -23.83 -13.83 14.31
CA SER A 367 -24.07 -12.39 14.17
C SER A 367 -24.96 -12.06 12.96
N GLY A 368 -25.35 -10.79 12.82
CA GLY A 368 -25.98 -10.26 11.59
C GLY A 368 -25.01 -10.01 10.44
N VAL A 369 -23.71 -10.20 10.67
CA VAL A 369 -22.62 -9.91 9.74
C VAL A 369 -22.28 -11.13 8.89
N GLN A 370 -22.17 -10.94 7.58
CA GLN A 370 -21.79 -12.00 6.67
C GLN A 370 -20.27 -12.16 6.63
N TRP A 371 -19.77 -13.33 7.04
CA TRP A 371 -18.38 -13.74 6.80
C TRP A 371 -18.15 -14.01 5.30
N LEU A 372 -17.08 -13.45 4.74
CA LEU A 372 -16.77 -13.57 3.31
C LEU A 372 -15.56 -14.46 3.01
N GLY A 373 -14.82 -14.90 4.04
CA GLY A 373 -13.62 -15.71 3.90
C GLY A 373 -12.47 -15.21 4.78
N GLU A 374 -11.53 -16.08 5.11
CA GLU A 374 -10.36 -15.73 5.93
C GLU A 374 -9.11 -16.56 5.62
N LYS A 375 -7.97 -16.06 6.10
CA LYS A 375 -6.77 -16.85 6.36
C LYS A 375 -6.42 -16.72 7.83
N THR A 376 -6.41 -17.84 8.53
CA THR A 376 -5.91 -17.96 9.91
C THR A 376 -4.38 -18.12 9.95
N GLY A 377 -3.76 -17.79 11.08
CA GLY A 377 -2.39 -18.16 11.37
C GLY A 377 -2.13 -18.25 12.86
N GLN A 378 -1.47 -19.33 13.26
CA GLN A 378 -1.17 -19.62 14.65
C GLN A 378 0.17 -20.34 14.80
N ASN A 379 0.93 -19.96 15.82
CA ASN A 379 2.05 -20.69 16.41
C ASN A 379 2.28 -20.18 17.85
N ASP A 380 3.38 -20.56 18.49
CA ASP A 380 3.70 -20.14 19.88
C ASP A 380 3.88 -18.62 20.06
N TYR A 381 4.04 -17.86 18.98
CA TYR A 381 4.35 -16.44 19.01
C TYR A 381 3.21 -15.56 18.52
N VAL A 382 2.19 -16.10 17.88
CA VAL A 382 1.06 -15.32 17.37
C VAL A 382 -0.16 -16.20 17.19
N ILE A 383 -1.34 -15.62 17.41
CA ILE A 383 -2.62 -16.13 16.92
C ILE A 383 -3.34 -15.00 16.19
N GLY A 384 -3.91 -15.27 15.02
CA GLY A 384 -4.59 -14.23 14.27
C GLY A 384 -5.34 -14.71 13.04
N SER A 385 -6.18 -13.81 12.52
CA SER A 385 -6.95 -14.00 11.30
C SER A 385 -6.93 -12.74 10.45
N ALA A 386 -6.72 -12.93 9.15
CA ALA A 386 -6.96 -11.93 8.11
C ALA A 386 -8.24 -12.34 7.36
N LEU A 387 -9.33 -11.60 7.57
CA LEU A 387 -10.66 -11.92 7.08
C LEU A 387 -11.32 -10.77 6.31
N ALA A 388 -12.33 -11.11 5.52
CA ALA A 388 -13.28 -10.15 5.00
C ALA A 388 -14.70 -10.45 5.50
N MET A 389 -15.47 -9.39 5.67
CA MET A 389 -16.85 -9.46 6.14
C MET A 389 -17.72 -8.41 5.46
N GLN A 390 -19.03 -8.64 5.46
CA GLN A 390 -20.02 -7.68 4.98
C GLN A 390 -20.97 -7.31 6.11
N VAL A 391 -21.04 -6.01 6.40
CA VAL A 391 -21.91 -5.40 7.40
C VAL A 391 -22.91 -4.54 6.65
N GLY A 392 -24.18 -4.96 6.62
CA GLY A 392 -25.20 -4.32 5.79
C GLY A 392 -24.85 -4.38 4.30
N GLN A 393 -24.64 -3.22 3.67
CA GLN A 393 -24.25 -3.11 2.25
C GLN A 393 -22.75 -2.90 2.04
N GLU A 394 -21.98 -2.73 3.12
CA GLU A 394 -20.58 -2.36 3.07
C GLU A 394 -19.70 -3.58 3.35
N ARG A 395 -18.63 -3.75 2.57
CA ARG A 395 -17.63 -4.80 2.77
C ARG A 395 -16.39 -4.25 3.45
N TYR A 396 -15.84 -5.04 4.36
CA TYR A 396 -14.66 -4.69 5.16
C TYR A 396 -13.63 -5.80 5.09
N ALA A 397 -12.36 -5.42 5.02
CA ALA A 397 -11.22 -6.27 5.30
C ALA A 397 -10.73 -5.97 6.73
N LEU A 398 -10.43 -7.02 7.49
CA LEU A 398 -10.00 -6.94 8.87
C LEU A 398 -8.87 -7.94 9.08
N THR A 399 -7.76 -7.50 9.68
CA THR A 399 -6.76 -8.40 10.24
C THR A 399 -6.63 -8.15 11.73
N VAL A 400 -6.75 -9.21 12.53
CA VAL A 400 -6.52 -9.22 13.98
C VAL A 400 -5.44 -10.24 14.28
N ALA A 401 -4.42 -9.84 15.04
CA ALA A 401 -3.39 -10.73 15.55
C ALA A 401 -3.03 -10.37 16.99
N ILE A 402 -2.70 -11.37 17.79
CA ILE A 402 -2.24 -11.21 19.16
C ILE A 402 -0.90 -11.93 19.27
N ASP A 403 0.14 -11.16 19.56
CA ASP A 403 1.48 -11.67 19.80
C ASP A 403 1.55 -12.44 21.13
N TYR A 404 2.38 -13.49 21.15
CA TYR A 404 2.69 -14.34 22.30
C TYR A 404 1.44 -14.91 23.02
N SER A 405 0.37 -15.16 22.27
CA SER A 405 -0.91 -15.62 22.79
C SER A 405 -1.46 -16.81 22.00
N GLY A 406 -2.21 -17.67 22.70
CA GLY A 406 -3.07 -18.70 22.12
C GLY A 406 -4.54 -18.49 22.49
N ASP A 407 -4.92 -17.26 22.88
CA ASP A 407 -6.27 -16.92 23.30
C ASP A 407 -7.19 -16.72 22.10
N THR A 408 -7.73 -17.83 21.59
CA THR A 408 -8.71 -17.85 20.50
C THR A 408 -9.94 -17.00 20.82
N GLN A 409 -10.41 -17.00 22.07
CA GLN A 409 -11.61 -16.24 22.46
C GLN A 409 -11.35 -14.74 22.36
N ALA A 410 -10.18 -14.26 22.80
CA ALA A 410 -9.84 -12.84 22.66
C ALA A 410 -9.81 -12.37 21.20
N VAL A 411 -9.30 -13.20 20.28
CA VAL A 411 -9.37 -12.89 18.84
C VAL A 411 -10.83 -12.80 18.36
N GLN A 412 -11.67 -13.74 18.76
CA GLN A 412 -13.10 -13.73 18.42
C GLN A 412 -13.84 -12.52 19.00
N ASP A 413 -13.54 -12.14 20.25
CA ASP A 413 -14.15 -11.00 20.94
C ASP A 413 -13.74 -9.67 20.29
N ILE A 414 -12.49 -9.55 19.82
CA ILE A 414 -12.06 -8.37 19.05
C ILE A 414 -12.81 -8.30 17.71
N ILE A 415 -12.90 -9.41 16.97
CA ILE A 415 -13.57 -9.45 15.66
C ILE A 415 -15.06 -9.12 15.81
N SER A 416 -15.75 -9.77 16.74
CA SER A 416 -17.17 -9.54 17.00
C SER A 416 -17.43 -8.13 17.54
N GLY A 417 -16.61 -7.62 18.47
CA GLY A 417 -16.73 -6.24 18.96
C GLY A 417 -16.55 -5.17 17.87
N ILE A 418 -15.69 -5.44 16.87
CA ILE A 418 -15.54 -4.57 15.70
C ILE A 418 -16.77 -4.65 14.79
N ALA A 419 -17.30 -5.86 14.55
CA ALA A 419 -18.53 -6.07 13.80
C ALA A 419 -19.72 -5.32 14.43
N ASP A 420 -19.93 -5.48 15.75
CA ASP A 420 -20.97 -4.80 16.52
C ASP A 420 -20.82 -3.28 16.45
N TYR A 421 -19.59 -2.76 16.54
CA TYR A 421 -19.33 -1.33 16.38
C TYR A 421 -19.79 -0.84 15.00
N LEU A 422 -19.42 -1.55 13.93
CA LEU A 422 -19.78 -1.18 12.56
C LEU A 422 -21.29 -1.20 12.33
N GLU A 423 -22.01 -2.18 12.89
CA GLU A 423 -23.47 -2.23 12.84
C GLU A 423 -24.09 -1.03 13.59
N ALA A 424 -23.59 -0.74 14.80
CA ALA A 424 -24.11 0.35 15.63
C ALA A 424 -23.82 1.74 15.05
N SER A 425 -22.73 1.90 14.29
CA SER A 425 -22.31 3.17 13.72
C SER A 425 -22.72 3.40 12.26
N ASP A 426 -23.44 2.46 11.64
CA ASP A 426 -23.76 2.46 10.20
C ASP A 426 -22.49 2.56 9.34
N GLY A 427 -21.53 1.69 9.64
CA GLY A 427 -20.24 1.58 8.97
C GLY A 427 -19.09 2.35 9.64
N LEU A 428 -17.93 2.36 8.99
CA LEU A 428 -16.72 3.00 9.51
C LEU A 428 -16.90 4.53 9.56
N MET A 429 -17.16 5.08 10.75
CA MET A 429 -17.39 6.52 10.89
C MET A 429 -16.25 7.36 10.29
N VAL A 430 -16.55 8.07 9.21
CA VAL A 430 -15.86 9.33 8.88
C VAL A 430 -16.69 10.42 9.52
N ARG A 431 -16.47 10.70 10.82
CA ARG A 431 -17.17 11.81 11.48
C ARG A 431 -16.86 13.09 10.67
N GLN A 432 -17.90 13.65 10.05
CA GLN A 432 -17.85 14.92 9.32
C GLN A 432 -17.53 16.07 10.26
#